data_AF-A0A7C4S1Y7-F1
#
_entry.id   AF-A0A7C4S1Y7-F1
#
_cell.length_a   1.000
_cell.length_b   1.000
_cell.length_c   1.000
_cell.angle_alpha   90.00
_cell.angle_beta   90.00
_cell.angle_gamma   90.00
#
_symmetry.space_group_name_H-M   'P 1'
#
loop_
_entity.id
_entity.type
_entity.pdbx_description
1 polymer ?
#
loop_
_entity_poly.entity_id
_entity_poly.type
_entity_poly.pdbx_seq_one_letter_code
_entity_poly.pdbx_strand_id
1 'polypeptide(L)'
;MDEQRAAAGDRFILAHGISLYERPHFIRGLDAIWTDIYEHPAELGRLLDILVDMNLAAIPRYASAGVNGYIFPDDWGLQDRPMISPEKWREIWKPRYQKVWDCCHAHGLKTFPHSCGYIVDLLDDMIAAGLQVIHMDQQENMGLELLGKRFGGRLAFYAPVDIQMTMARGNPAEIRAYCRKMVQLLGRREGGILPRWYG
;
A
#
# COMPACT_ATOMS: atom_id res chain seq x y z
N MET A 1 -5.03 -20.38 -18.45
CA MET A 1 -5.04 -19.74 -17.12
C MET A 1 -4.34 -20.62 -16.09
N ASP A 2 -4.64 -21.93 -16.06
CA ASP A 2 -3.71 -22.94 -15.51
C ASP A 2 -2.29 -22.77 -16.06
N GLU A 3 -2.19 -22.36 -17.33
CA GLU A 3 -0.94 -21.99 -18.00
C GLU A 3 -0.18 -20.81 -17.34
N GLN A 4 -0.87 -19.79 -16.80
CA GLN A 4 -0.21 -18.68 -16.10
C GLN A 4 0.27 -19.11 -14.71
N ARG A 5 -0.52 -19.89 -13.97
CA ARG A 5 -0.11 -20.48 -12.69
C ARG A 5 1.05 -21.47 -12.89
N ALA A 6 1.00 -22.27 -13.96
CA ALA A 6 2.05 -23.21 -14.32
C ALA A 6 3.34 -22.47 -14.72
N ALA A 7 3.25 -21.42 -15.54
CA ALA A 7 4.39 -20.60 -15.92
C ALA A 7 5.03 -19.86 -14.73
N ALA A 8 4.23 -19.50 -13.72
CA ALA A 8 4.73 -18.85 -12.51
C ALA A 8 5.54 -19.79 -11.61
N GLY A 9 5.33 -21.11 -11.68
CA GLY A 9 6.03 -22.09 -10.84
C GLY A 9 5.84 -21.82 -9.35
N ASP A 10 6.94 -21.59 -8.63
CA ASP A 10 7.01 -21.28 -7.20
C ASP A 10 6.84 -19.79 -6.86
N ARG A 11 6.68 -18.93 -7.88
CA ARG A 11 6.60 -17.48 -7.69
C ARG A 11 5.29 -17.05 -7.04
N PHE A 12 5.38 -15.94 -6.31
CA PHE A 12 4.24 -15.22 -5.77
C PHE A 12 3.62 -14.34 -6.86
N ILE A 13 2.33 -14.53 -7.13
CA ILE A 13 1.60 -13.80 -8.18
C ILE A 13 0.79 -12.67 -7.56
N LEU A 14 0.97 -11.45 -8.07
CA LEU A 14 0.20 -10.27 -7.69
C LEU A 14 -0.78 -9.90 -8.80
N ALA A 15 -2.04 -9.66 -8.45
CA ALA A 15 -3.02 -9.04 -9.34
C ALA A 15 -3.15 -7.55 -9.05
N HIS A 16 -3.37 -6.76 -10.09
CA HIS A 16 -3.64 -5.34 -9.97
C HIS A 16 -5.12 -5.07 -9.68
N GLY A 17 -5.34 -4.28 -8.65
CA GLY A 17 -6.65 -3.79 -8.26
C GLY A 17 -6.96 -2.39 -8.76
N ILE A 18 -8.02 -1.82 -8.19
CA ILE A 18 -8.49 -0.49 -8.51
C ILE A 18 -8.28 0.40 -7.28
N SER A 19 -7.44 1.41 -7.47
CA SER A 19 -7.16 2.49 -6.53
C SER A 19 -8.41 3.17 -5.99
N LEU A 20 -8.44 3.50 -4.70
CA LEU A 20 -9.55 4.18 -4.04
C LEU A 20 -9.28 5.68 -3.83
N TYR A 21 -8.08 6.16 -4.13
CA TYR A 21 -7.72 7.57 -4.09
C TYR A 21 -7.21 8.06 -5.46
N GLU A 22 -6.37 7.27 -6.12
CA GLU A 22 -5.82 7.63 -7.44
C GLU A 22 -6.89 7.67 -8.53
N ARG A 23 -7.77 6.67 -8.53
CA ARG A 23 -8.80 6.57 -9.55
C ARG A 23 -9.80 7.74 -9.50
N PRO A 24 -10.35 8.14 -8.34
CA PRO A 24 -11.19 9.33 -8.25
C PRO A 24 -10.55 10.58 -8.80
N HIS A 25 -9.28 10.86 -8.48
CA HIS A 25 -8.65 12.09 -8.97
C HIS A 25 -8.23 12.02 -10.45
N PHE A 26 -8.05 10.85 -11.05
CA PHE A 26 -7.97 10.73 -12.50
C PHE A 26 -9.30 10.99 -13.21
N ILE A 27 -10.43 10.68 -12.56
CA ILE A 27 -11.76 10.91 -13.12
C ILE A 27 -12.17 12.37 -12.97
N ARG A 28 -11.89 12.96 -11.79
CA ARG A 28 -12.46 14.25 -11.38
C ARG A 28 -11.46 15.40 -11.30
N GLY A 29 -10.17 15.12 -11.28
CA GLY A 29 -9.12 16.08 -10.95
C GLY A 29 -8.82 16.08 -9.45
N LEU A 30 -7.55 16.32 -9.10
CA LEU A 30 -7.07 16.25 -7.71
C LEU A 30 -7.65 17.37 -6.85
N ASP A 31 -7.65 18.59 -7.37
CA ASP A 31 -8.23 19.77 -6.72
C ASP A 31 -9.72 19.59 -6.43
N ALA A 32 -10.48 19.09 -7.40
CA ALA A 32 -11.90 18.83 -7.23
C ALA A 32 -12.17 17.71 -6.21
N ILE A 33 -11.36 16.64 -6.18
CA ILE A 33 -11.49 15.59 -5.15
C ILE A 33 -11.22 16.16 -3.76
N TRP A 34 -10.23 17.05 -3.60
CA TRP A 34 -9.96 17.68 -2.31
C TRP A 34 -11.11 18.59 -1.85
N THR A 35 -11.72 19.35 -2.77
CA THR A 35 -12.91 20.15 -2.46
C THR A 35 -14.10 19.26 -2.07
N ASP A 36 -14.34 18.17 -2.81
CA ASP A 36 -15.46 17.25 -2.56
C ASP A 36 -15.44 16.61 -1.17
N ILE A 37 -14.26 16.42 -0.56
CA ILE A 37 -14.14 15.91 0.82
C ILE A 37 -14.99 16.73 1.80
N TYR A 38 -15.14 18.02 1.52
CA TYR A 38 -15.83 18.97 2.40
C TYR A 38 -17.17 19.43 1.82
N GLU A 39 -17.23 19.68 0.51
CA GLU A 39 -18.42 20.25 -0.13
C GLU A 39 -19.40 19.19 -0.65
N HIS A 40 -18.89 18.03 -1.07
CA HIS A 40 -19.68 16.96 -1.70
C HIS A 40 -19.34 15.55 -1.17
N PRO A 41 -19.30 15.32 0.16
CA PRO A 41 -18.81 14.06 0.73
C PRO A 41 -19.72 12.87 0.39
N ALA A 42 -21.01 13.10 0.16
CA ALA A 42 -21.95 12.04 -0.21
C ALA A 42 -21.72 11.57 -1.66
N GLU A 43 -21.50 12.49 -2.60
CA GLU A 43 -21.15 12.21 -4.00
C GLU A 43 -19.82 11.49 -4.10
N LEU A 44 -18.79 11.99 -3.38
CA LEU A 44 -17.49 11.34 -3.30
C LEU A 44 -17.64 9.92 -2.74
N GLY A 45 -18.40 9.77 -1.66
CA GLY A 45 -18.70 8.46 -1.07
C GLY A 45 -19.31 7.48 -2.09
N ARG A 46 -20.29 7.92 -2.87
CA ARG A 46 -20.91 7.10 -3.93
C ARG A 46 -19.92 6.69 -5.01
N LEU A 47 -19.06 7.61 -5.46
CA LEU A 47 -18.00 7.28 -6.42
C LEU A 47 -17.05 6.22 -5.87
N LEU A 48 -16.61 6.39 -4.62
CA LEU A 48 -15.72 5.45 -3.97
C LEU A 48 -16.37 4.07 -3.77
N ASP A 49 -17.66 4.03 -3.44
CA ASP A 49 -18.39 2.78 -3.26
C ASP A 49 -18.50 1.98 -4.57
N ILE A 50 -18.67 2.66 -5.72
CA ILE A 50 -18.59 2.00 -7.04
C ILE A 50 -17.20 1.35 -7.24
N LEU A 51 -16.12 2.06 -6.88
CA LEU A 51 -14.77 1.51 -7.01
C LEU A 51 -14.52 0.33 -6.07
N VAL A 52 -15.11 0.36 -4.87
CA VAL A 52 -15.11 -0.78 -3.95
C VAL A 52 -15.83 -1.96 -4.60
N ASP A 53 -17.04 -1.77 -5.13
CA ASP A 53 -17.81 -2.85 -5.77
C ASP A 53 -17.06 -3.49 -6.94
N MET A 54 -16.32 -2.69 -7.72
CA MET A 54 -15.45 -3.22 -8.78
C MET A 54 -14.32 -4.10 -8.23
N ASN A 55 -13.67 -3.69 -7.13
CA ASN A 55 -12.66 -4.51 -6.45
C ASN A 55 -13.27 -5.81 -5.91
N LEU A 56 -14.43 -5.73 -5.24
CA LEU A 56 -15.14 -6.88 -4.68
C LEU A 56 -15.56 -7.88 -5.76
N ALA A 57 -15.89 -7.40 -6.96
CA ALA A 57 -16.13 -8.28 -8.11
C ALA A 57 -14.83 -8.93 -8.64
N ALA A 58 -13.71 -8.22 -8.66
CA ALA A 58 -12.46 -8.72 -9.21
C ALA A 58 -11.77 -9.76 -8.32
N ILE A 59 -11.74 -9.54 -7.00
CA ILE A 59 -10.98 -10.34 -6.04
C ILE A 59 -11.28 -11.86 -6.10
N PRO A 60 -12.55 -12.32 -6.07
CA PRO A 60 -12.84 -13.76 -6.12
C PRO A 60 -12.38 -14.42 -7.41
N ARG A 61 -12.40 -13.68 -8.52
CA ARG A 61 -11.95 -14.16 -9.83
C ARG A 61 -10.44 -14.31 -9.87
N TYR A 62 -9.70 -13.34 -9.33
CA TYR A 62 -8.25 -13.44 -9.18
C TYR A 62 -7.84 -14.59 -8.26
N ALA A 63 -8.52 -14.74 -7.13
CA ALA A 63 -8.27 -15.86 -6.22
C ALA A 63 -8.51 -17.22 -6.91
N SER A 64 -9.62 -17.35 -7.63
CA SER A 64 -9.94 -18.57 -8.40
C SER A 64 -8.93 -18.84 -9.52
N ALA A 65 -8.24 -17.81 -10.01
CA ALA A 65 -7.17 -17.93 -11.01
C ALA A 65 -5.79 -18.25 -10.39
N GLY A 66 -5.68 -18.46 -9.08
CA GLY A 66 -4.43 -18.85 -8.41
C GLY A 66 -3.47 -17.70 -8.11
N VAL A 67 -3.98 -16.46 -8.08
CA VAL A 67 -3.24 -15.27 -7.60
C VAL A 67 -3.00 -15.38 -6.10
N ASN A 68 -1.90 -14.81 -5.61
CA ASN A 68 -1.51 -14.88 -4.20
C ASN A 68 -1.70 -13.55 -3.44
N GLY A 69 -1.67 -12.42 -4.13
CA GLY A 69 -1.91 -11.11 -3.51
C GLY A 69 -2.51 -10.08 -4.45
N TYR A 70 -2.95 -8.98 -3.85
CA TYR A 70 -3.69 -7.92 -4.50
C TYR A 70 -3.03 -6.56 -4.22
N ILE A 71 -2.60 -5.89 -5.28
CA ILE A 71 -1.84 -4.63 -5.23
C ILE A 71 -2.56 -3.53 -5.99
N PHE A 72 -2.61 -2.34 -5.43
CA PHE A 72 -3.02 -1.14 -6.14
C PHE A 72 -2.32 0.09 -5.56
N PRO A 73 -2.03 1.10 -6.38
CA PRO A 73 -1.39 2.34 -5.92
C PRO A 73 -2.41 3.32 -5.35
N ASP A 74 -2.14 3.85 -4.16
CA ASP A 74 -2.78 5.04 -3.61
C ASP A 74 -1.75 5.81 -2.78
N ASP A 75 -1.21 6.89 -3.34
CA ASP A 75 -0.26 7.71 -2.61
C ASP A 75 -1.00 8.58 -1.60
N TRP A 76 -0.57 8.51 -0.34
CA TRP A 76 -1.21 9.21 0.78
C TRP A 76 -0.29 10.22 1.44
N GLY A 77 1.00 10.20 1.14
CA GLY A 77 2.00 11.02 1.82
C GLY A 77 2.55 12.15 0.95
N LEU A 78 2.80 13.29 1.59
CA LEU A 78 3.75 14.31 1.15
C LEU A 78 5.14 13.99 1.73
N GLN A 79 6.07 14.94 1.74
CA GLN A 79 7.41 14.71 2.29
C GLN A 79 7.40 14.50 3.81
N ASP A 80 6.55 15.21 4.55
CA ASP A 80 6.60 15.30 6.02
C ASP A 80 5.24 15.09 6.70
N ARG A 81 4.17 14.86 5.94
CA ARG A 81 2.80 14.68 6.44
C ARG A 81 1.92 13.94 5.43
N PRO A 82 0.76 13.41 5.85
CA PRO A 82 -0.25 12.93 4.92
C PRO A 82 -0.82 14.05 4.02
N MET A 83 -1.24 13.70 2.80
CA MET A 83 -1.94 14.60 1.88
C MET A 83 -3.33 15.01 2.38
N ILE A 84 -4.04 14.07 2.99
CA ILE A 84 -5.37 14.26 3.57
C ILE A 84 -5.27 14.11 5.09
N SER A 85 -6.06 14.88 5.84
CA SER A 85 -6.05 14.76 7.30
C SER A 85 -6.40 13.33 7.73
N PRO A 86 -5.70 12.76 8.75
CA PRO A 86 -6.00 11.41 9.24
C PRO A 86 -7.46 11.23 9.68
N GLU A 87 -8.11 12.28 10.16
CA GLU A 87 -9.53 12.28 10.50
C GLU A 87 -10.41 12.04 9.28
N LYS A 88 -10.20 12.80 8.19
CA LYS A 88 -10.96 12.62 6.94
C LYS A 88 -10.63 11.30 6.27
N TRP A 89 -9.40 10.82 6.38
CA TRP A 89 -9.02 9.49 5.93
C TRP A 89 -9.82 8.40 6.65
N ARG A 90 -9.91 8.49 7.99
CA ARG A 90 -10.70 7.56 8.81
C ARG A 90 -12.19 7.59 8.47
N GLU A 91 -12.74 8.78 8.26
CA GLU A 91 -14.16 8.97 7.96
C GLU A 91 -14.52 8.37 6.59
N ILE A 92 -13.73 8.66 5.56
CA ILE A 92 -14.11 8.39 4.17
C ILE A 92 -13.46 7.12 3.64
N TRP A 93 -12.15 6.93 3.83
CA TRP A 93 -11.41 5.86 3.14
C TRP A 93 -11.27 4.60 3.97
N LYS A 94 -11.00 4.68 5.28
CA LYS A 94 -10.82 3.51 6.16
C LYS A 94 -11.91 2.44 6.00
N PRO A 95 -13.23 2.75 6.07
CA PRO A 95 -14.26 1.73 5.91
C PRO A 95 -14.27 1.07 4.53
N ARG A 96 -13.77 1.75 3.51
CA ARG A 96 -13.74 1.27 2.12
C ARG A 96 -12.52 0.38 1.86
N TYR A 97 -11.35 0.78 2.36
CA TYR A 97 -10.18 -0.10 2.39
C TYR A 97 -10.46 -1.39 3.17
N GLN A 98 -11.09 -1.29 4.35
CA GLN A 98 -11.48 -2.46 5.15
C GLN A 98 -12.32 -3.44 4.33
N LYS A 99 -13.38 -2.98 3.64
CA LYS A 99 -14.21 -3.84 2.78
C LYS A 99 -13.39 -4.59 1.73
N VAL A 100 -12.48 -3.89 1.04
CA VAL A 100 -11.64 -4.48 0.00
C VAL A 100 -10.65 -5.49 0.60
N TRP A 101 -9.99 -5.14 1.70
CA TRP A 101 -8.99 -5.99 2.34
C TRP A 101 -9.61 -7.21 3.02
N ASP A 102 -10.78 -7.08 3.63
CA ASP A 102 -11.55 -8.21 4.15
C ASP A 102 -11.93 -9.19 3.04
N CYS A 103 -12.34 -8.67 1.87
CA CYS A 103 -12.63 -9.51 0.72
C CYS A 103 -11.37 -10.26 0.24
N CYS A 104 -10.22 -9.59 0.17
CA CYS A 104 -8.93 -10.24 -0.12
C CYS A 104 -8.65 -11.38 0.87
N HIS A 105 -8.75 -11.11 2.17
CA HIS A 105 -8.48 -12.11 3.21
C HIS A 105 -9.43 -13.30 3.15
N ALA A 106 -10.72 -13.04 2.93
CA ALA A 106 -11.74 -14.09 2.80
C ALA A 106 -11.47 -15.05 1.63
N HIS A 107 -10.72 -14.59 0.62
CA HIS A 107 -10.30 -15.38 -0.54
C HIS A 107 -8.83 -15.80 -0.49
N GLY A 108 -8.17 -15.68 0.67
CA GLY A 108 -6.79 -16.12 0.87
C GLY A 108 -5.73 -15.22 0.21
N LEU A 109 -6.10 -14.05 -0.31
CA LEU A 109 -5.16 -13.11 -0.91
C LEU A 109 -4.50 -12.22 0.14
N LYS A 110 -3.21 -11.95 -0.04
CA LYS A 110 -2.47 -10.94 0.73
C LYS A 110 -2.65 -9.53 0.16
N THR A 111 -2.72 -8.52 1.01
CA THR A 111 -2.88 -7.11 0.60
C THR A 111 -1.52 -6.43 0.44
N PHE A 112 -1.30 -5.77 -0.69
CA PHE A 112 -0.05 -5.08 -1.07
C PHE A 112 -0.30 -3.65 -1.57
N PRO A 113 -1.13 -2.80 -0.92
CA PRO A 113 -1.30 -1.43 -1.40
C PRO A 113 0.06 -0.70 -1.44
N HIS A 114 0.20 0.16 -2.44
CA HIS A 114 1.33 1.07 -2.55
C HIS A 114 0.97 2.45 -2.05
N SER A 115 1.90 3.07 -1.34
CA SER A 115 1.82 4.47 -0.97
C SER A 115 3.20 5.07 -0.77
N CYS A 116 3.47 6.19 -1.44
CA CYS A 116 4.66 7.02 -1.25
C CYS A 116 4.43 8.16 -0.24
N GLY A 117 5.54 8.79 0.16
CA GLY A 117 5.55 9.89 1.11
C GLY A 117 5.38 9.45 2.58
N TYR A 118 5.24 10.44 3.46
CA TYR A 118 5.03 10.26 4.89
C TYR A 118 3.60 9.79 5.17
N ILE A 119 3.47 8.55 5.65
CA ILE A 119 2.18 7.91 5.95
C ILE A 119 2.11 7.35 7.38
N VAL A 120 3.10 7.64 8.22
CA VAL A 120 3.21 7.12 9.60
C VAL A 120 1.93 7.34 10.42
N ASP A 121 1.27 8.48 10.22
CA ASP A 121 0.06 8.86 10.95
C ASP A 121 -1.19 8.10 10.49
N LEU A 122 -1.11 7.41 9.34
CA LEU A 122 -2.18 6.58 8.78
C LEU A 122 -1.93 5.08 8.98
N LEU A 123 -0.68 4.64 9.18
CA LEU A 123 -0.32 3.23 9.20
C LEU A 123 -1.05 2.43 10.31
N ASP A 124 -1.26 3.01 11.49
CA ASP A 124 -2.04 2.32 12.54
C ASP A 124 -3.50 2.09 12.12
N ASP A 125 -4.11 3.08 11.46
CA ASP A 125 -5.46 2.99 10.93
C ASP A 125 -5.56 1.99 9.76
N MET A 126 -4.55 1.94 8.89
CA MET A 126 -4.45 0.96 7.80
C MET A 126 -4.25 -0.47 8.36
N ILE A 127 -3.38 -0.67 9.34
CA ILE A 127 -3.23 -1.98 10.01
C ILE A 127 -4.54 -2.42 10.64
N ALA A 128 -5.21 -1.51 11.35
CA ALA A 128 -6.53 -1.78 11.92
C ALA A 128 -7.58 -2.12 10.85
N ALA A 129 -7.43 -1.55 9.65
CA ALA A 129 -8.28 -1.85 8.50
C ALA A 129 -7.97 -3.19 7.81
N GLY A 130 -6.89 -3.89 8.19
CA GLY A 130 -6.48 -5.16 7.60
C GLY A 130 -5.28 -5.10 6.65
N LEU A 131 -4.49 -4.03 6.67
CA LEU A 131 -3.25 -3.98 5.89
C LEU A 131 -2.26 -5.07 6.35
N GLN A 132 -1.76 -5.88 5.40
CA GLN A 132 -0.76 -6.92 5.68
C GLN A 132 0.63 -6.59 5.14
N VAL A 133 0.71 -6.00 3.95
CA VAL A 133 1.97 -5.60 3.33
C VAL A 133 1.85 -4.18 2.80
N ILE A 134 2.76 -3.29 3.19
CA ILE A 134 2.84 -1.95 2.60
C ILE A 134 3.94 -1.92 1.54
N HIS A 135 3.61 -1.48 0.33
CA HIS A 135 4.59 -1.19 -0.70
C HIS A 135 5.04 0.28 -0.59
N MET A 136 6.27 0.50 -0.13
CA MET A 136 6.79 1.81 0.27
C MET A 136 8.20 2.01 -0.28
N ASP A 137 8.38 3.00 -1.15
CA ASP A 137 9.65 3.26 -1.85
C ASP A 137 10.56 4.29 -1.17
N GLN A 138 10.00 5.06 -0.25
CA GLN A 138 10.67 6.16 0.45
C GLN A 138 10.52 5.91 1.95
N GLN A 139 11.62 5.63 2.63
CA GLN A 139 11.60 5.33 4.06
C GLN A 139 12.39 6.35 4.89
N GLU A 140 13.31 7.09 4.27
CA GLU A 140 14.11 8.13 4.94
C GLU A 140 13.26 9.31 5.43
N ASN A 141 12.18 9.65 4.72
CA ASN A 141 11.23 10.68 5.14
C ASN A 141 10.44 10.34 6.41
N MET A 142 10.38 9.06 6.79
CA MET A 142 9.70 8.56 8.00
C MET A 142 10.68 8.07 9.07
N GLY A 143 11.84 7.57 8.64
CA GLY A 143 12.88 6.98 9.48
C GLY A 143 12.67 5.47 9.71
N LEU A 144 13.67 4.66 9.33
CA LEU A 144 13.63 3.20 9.52
C LEU A 144 13.48 2.77 10.99
N GLU A 145 14.08 3.52 11.91
CA GLU A 145 13.99 3.25 13.35
C GLU A 145 12.55 3.37 13.84
N LEU A 146 11.83 4.41 13.41
CA LEU A 146 10.44 4.63 13.75
C LEU A 146 9.57 3.51 13.18
N LEU A 147 9.75 3.20 11.90
CA LEU A 147 9.01 2.15 11.19
C LEU A 147 9.22 0.78 11.83
N GLY A 148 10.46 0.41 12.07
CA GLY A 148 10.83 -0.86 12.70
C GLY A 148 10.34 -1.00 14.13
N LYS A 149 10.31 0.10 14.90
CA LYS A 149 9.81 0.12 16.28
C LYS A 149 8.29 0.06 16.37
N ARG A 150 7.57 0.80 15.52
CA ARG A 150 6.10 0.92 15.61
C ARG A 150 5.34 -0.15 14.85
N PHE A 151 5.86 -0.59 13.70
CA PHE A 151 5.10 -1.39 12.75
C PHE A 151 5.78 -2.71 12.36
N GLY A 152 7.07 -2.89 12.66
CA GLY A 152 7.75 -4.18 12.49
C GLY A 152 7.04 -5.28 13.28
N GLY A 153 6.68 -6.38 12.61
CA GLY A 153 5.88 -7.44 13.21
C GLY A 153 4.38 -7.32 12.97
N ARG A 154 3.88 -6.11 12.68
CA ARG A 154 2.44 -5.84 12.50
C ARG A 154 2.03 -5.83 11.03
N LEU A 155 2.94 -5.45 10.15
CA LEU A 155 2.82 -5.54 8.69
C LEU A 155 4.17 -5.91 8.09
N ALA A 156 4.19 -6.38 6.86
CA ALA A 156 5.43 -6.54 6.10
C ALA A 156 5.73 -5.30 5.24
N PHE A 157 7.00 -4.97 5.10
CA PHE A 157 7.48 -3.86 4.28
C PHE A 157 7.96 -4.39 2.95
N TYR A 158 7.17 -4.21 1.89
CA TYR A 158 7.62 -4.43 0.53
C TYR A 158 8.32 -3.16 0.06
N ALA A 159 9.65 -3.18 0.05
CA ALA A 159 10.41 -1.94 -0.04
C ALA A 159 11.74 -2.15 -0.77
N PRO A 160 12.11 -1.25 -1.69
CA PRO A 160 13.49 -1.10 -2.13
C PRO A 160 14.31 -0.30 -1.11
N VAL A 161 15.60 -0.16 -1.39
CA VAL A 161 16.40 0.92 -0.80
C VAL A 161 15.75 2.26 -1.16
N ASP A 162 15.75 3.20 -0.19
CA ASP A 162 15.15 4.51 -0.36
C ASP A 162 15.53 5.17 -1.70
N ILE A 163 14.52 5.44 -2.52
CA ILE A 163 14.73 5.88 -3.91
C ILE A 163 15.04 7.37 -4.03
N GLN A 164 14.73 8.19 -3.00
CA GLN A 164 14.91 9.64 -3.06
C GLN A 164 16.30 10.07 -2.60
N MET A 165 16.86 9.36 -1.61
CA MET A 165 18.10 9.73 -0.95
C MET A 165 19.19 8.69 -1.17
N THR A 166 19.06 7.50 -0.58
CA THR A 166 20.16 6.53 -0.53
C THR A 166 20.49 5.97 -1.92
N MET A 167 19.49 5.55 -2.69
CA MET A 167 19.72 5.01 -4.04
C MET A 167 20.14 6.11 -5.02
N ALA A 168 19.49 7.28 -4.96
CA ALA A 168 19.73 8.36 -5.92
C ALA A 168 21.07 9.08 -5.72
N ARG A 169 21.58 9.15 -4.48
CA ARG A 169 22.74 9.97 -4.13
C ARG A 169 23.89 9.19 -3.48
N GLY A 170 23.60 8.00 -2.95
CA GLY A 170 24.58 7.21 -2.22
C GLY A 170 25.52 6.44 -3.14
N ASN A 171 26.73 6.18 -2.63
CA ASN A 171 27.68 5.27 -3.26
C ASN A 171 27.36 3.80 -2.90
N PRO A 172 27.98 2.81 -3.57
CA PRO A 172 27.70 1.39 -3.31
C PRO A 172 27.93 0.94 -1.85
N ALA A 173 28.85 1.56 -1.12
CA ALA A 173 29.07 1.22 0.29
C ALA A 173 27.93 1.73 1.19
N GLU A 174 27.44 2.94 0.93
CA GLU A 174 26.29 3.55 1.62
C GLU A 174 25.00 2.77 1.33
N ILE A 175 24.75 2.41 0.06
CA ILE A 175 23.60 1.58 -0.33
C ILE A 175 23.65 0.23 0.41
N ARG A 176 24.80 -0.45 0.43
CA ARG A 176 24.96 -1.71 1.19
C ARG A 176 24.76 -1.52 2.70
N ALA A 177 25.20 -0.40 3.26
CA ALA A 177 24.98 -0.09 4.67
C ALA A 177 23.49 0.11 4.96
N TYR A 178 22.77 0.80 4.08
CA TYR A 178 21.33 1.00 4.18
C TYR A 178 20.56 -0.33 4.09
N CYS A 179 20.89 -1.20 3.12
CA CYS A 179 20.28 -2.54 3.04
C CYS A 179 20.44 -3.31 4.36
N ARG A 180 21.64 -3.29 4.96
CA ARG A 180 21.88 -3.94 6.27
C ARG A 180 21.02 -3.32 7.37
N LYS A 181 20.90 -1.99 7.39
CA LYS A 181 20.06 -1.26 8.34
C LYS A 181 18.58 -1.62 8.19
N MET A 182 18.07 -1.73 6.96
CA MET A 182 16.70 -2.18 6.69
C MET A 182 16.46 -3.59 7.22
N VAL A 183 17.36 -4.54 6.95
CA VAL A 183 17.24 -5.92 7.46
C VAL A 183 17.28 -5.94 8.99
N GLN A 184 18.18 -5.17 9.61
CA GLN A 184 18.28 -5.10 11.08
C GLN A 184 17.02 -4.51 11.73
N LEU A 185 16.49 -3.41 11.19
CA LEU A 185 15.41 -2.66 11.82
C LEU A 185 14.03 -3.18 11.46
N LEU A 186 13.81 -3.58 10.21
CA LEU A 186 12.52 -4.05 9.71
C LEU A 186 12.42 -5.59 9.65
N GLY A 187 13.54 -6.31 9.71
CA GLY A 187 13.55 -7.77 9.67
C GLY A 187 12.89 -8.37 10.90
N ARG A 188 11.79 -9.09 10.68
CA ARG A 188 11.02 -9.80 11.71
C ARG A 188 10.56 -11.14 11.12
N ARG A 189 10.34 -12.13 11.99
CA ARG A 189 9.84 -13.46 11.58
C ARG A 189 8.44 -13.37 10.98
N GLU A 190 7.60 -12.52 11.56
CA GLU A 190 6.28 -12.15 11.06
C GLU A 190 6.33 -10.65 10.72
N GLY A 191 5.63 -10.19 9.68
CA GLY A 191 5.61 -8.75 9.35
C GLY A 191 7.01 -8.13 9.18
N GLY A 192 7.85 -8.75 8.34
CA GLY A 192 9.24 -8.35 8.11
C GLY A 192 9.46 -7.58 6.81
N ILE A 193 10.70 -7.52 6.32
CA ILE A 193 11.02 -6.91 5.04
C ILE A 193 10.86 -7.92 3.89
N LEU A 194 10.22 -7.47 2.82
CA LEU A 194 10.20 -8.09 1.50
C LEU A 194 11.04 -7.17 0.59
N PRO A 195 12.30 -7.50 0.30
CA PRO A 195 13.14 -6.62 -0.48
C PRO A 195 12.65 -6.54 -1.93
N ARG A 196 12.57 -5.32 -2.46
CA ARG A 196 12.28 -5.02 -3.86
C ARG A 196 13.51 -4.38 -4.51
N TRP A 197 13.62 -4.51 -5.82
CA TRP A 197 14.43 -3.62 -6.64
C TRP A 197 13.70 -3.27 -7.94
N TYR A 198 14.11 -2.20 -8.62
CA TYR A 198 13.40 -1.65 -9.77
C TYR A 198 13.86 -2.17 -11.14
N GLY A 199 14.86 -3.05 -11.21
CA GLY A 199 15.44 -3.50 -12.49
C GLY A 199 16.65 -2.69 -12.92
#